data_AF-A0A847NJ86-F1
#
_entry.id   AF-A0A847NJ86-F1
#
_cell.length_a   1.000
_cell.length_b   1.000
_cell.length_c   1.000
_cell.angle_alpha   90.00
_cell.angle_beta   90.00
_cell.angle_gamma   90.00
#
_symmetry.space_group_name_H-M   'P 1'
#
loop_
_entity.id
_entity.type
_entity.pdbx_description
1 polymer ?
#
loop_
_entity_poly.entity_id
_entity_poly.type
_entity_poly.pdbx_seq_one_letter_code
_entity_poly.pdbx_strand_id
1 'polypeptide(L)'
;MGKINIEDLYWEDWDELSKNKDEIDRIFHYLKDFEAREIDELAHILTLYNNPSGTYTVEFANIIADLYRYSKIKFIKALGIVKDESINLVYVFRNLKVFTDEDEELKEILGIEELSQGDKEVAKDFFQMYKNICAS
;
A
#
# COMPACT_ATOMS: atom_id res chain seq x y z
N MET A 1 2.28 23.07 -12.95
CA MET A 1 3.06 21.83 -12.84
C MET A 1 2.12 20.67 -13.11
N GLY A 2 2.52 19.72 -13.96
CA GLY A 2 1.65 18.61 -14.37
C GLY A 2 1.34 17.68 -13.20
N LYS A 3 0.12 17.14 -13.17
CA LYS A 3 -0.28 16.10 -12.21
C LYS A 3 0.53 14.83 -12.50
N ILE A 4 1.14 14.22 -11.48
CA ILE A 4 1.81 12.91 -11.62
C ILE A 4 0.72 11.84 -11.79
N ASN A 5 0.83 11.03 -12.84
CA ASN A 5 -0.03 9.86 -13.03
C ASN A 5 0.64 8.64 -12.37
N ILE A 6 0.04 8.12 -11.30
CA ILE A 6 0.63 7.03 -10.51
C ILE A 6 0.60 5.71 -11.29
N GLU A 7 -0.36 5.52 -12.19
CA GLU A 7 -0.43 4.32 -13.03
C GLU A 7 0.79 4.24 -13.98
N ASP A 8 1.20 5.38 -14.55
CA ASP A 8 2.38 5.43 -15.42
C ASP A 8 3.66 5.08 -14.65
N LEU A 9 3.77 5.53 -13.39
CA LEU A 9 4.90 5.23 -12.51
C LEU A 9 5.16 3.73 -12.32
N TYR A 10 4.15 2.88 -12.47
CA TYR A 10 4.34 1.44 -12.39
C TYR A 10 5.27 0.93 -13.50
N TRP A 11 5.22 1.52 -14.69
CA TRP A 11 6.00 1.10 -15.87
C TRP A 11 7.27 1.90 -16.11
N GLU A 12 7.55 2.91 -15.27
CA GLU A 12 8.71 3.79 -15.44
C GLU A 12 10.05 3.06 -15.24
N ASP A 13 11.07 3.57 -15.95
CA ASP A 13 12.46 3.20 -15.71
C ASP A 13 12.99 3.98 -14.51
N TRP A 14 12.77 3.42 -13.32
CA TRP A 14 13.17 4.01 -12.06
C TRP A 14 14.69 4.18 -11.93
N ASP A 15 15.48 3.37 -12.62
CA ASP A 15 16.94 3.51 -12.65
C ASP A 15 17.36 4.75 -13.44
N GLU A 16 16.72 5.01 -14.58
CA GLU A 16 16.94 6.25 -15.32
C GLU A 16 16.43 7.47 -14.53
N LEU A 17 15.23 7.37 -13.97
CA LEU A 17 14.61 8.43 -13.18
C LEU A 17 15.46 8.81 -11.97
N SER A 18 16.15 7.83 -11.36
CA SER A 18 17.06 8.02 -10.23
C SER A 18 18.20 9.00 -10.50
N LYS A 19 18.56 9.21 -11.77
CA LYS A 19 19.60 10.16 -12.18
C LYS A 19 19.16 11.61 -11.96
N ASN A 20 17.85 11.86 -11.83
CA ASN A 20 17.29 13.16 -11.50
C ASN A 20 16.71 13.16 -10.08
N LYS A 21 17.55 13.50 -9.11
CA LYS A 21 17.19 13.48 -7.69
C LYS A 21 16.00 14.37 -7.35
N ASP A 22 15.92 15.57 -7.92
CA ASP A 22 14.84 16.52 -7.64
C ASP A 22 13.48 15.97 -8.09
N GLU A 23 13.46 15.24 -9.21
CA GLU A 23 12.23 14.60 -9.71
C GLU A 23 11.80 13.42 -8.84
N ILE A 24 12.76 12.59 -8.40
CA ILE A 24 12.49 11.49 -7.45
C ILE A 24 11.95 12.02 -6.12
N ASP A 25 12.60 13.04 -5.54
CA ASP A 25 12.16 13.64 -4.29
C ASP A 25 10.73 14.23 -4.44
N ARG A 26 10.43 14.85 -5.59
CA ARG A 26 9.08 15.33 -5.91
C ARG A 26 8.07 14.20 -5.98
N ILE A 27 8.41 13.08 -6.63
CA ILE A 27 7.51 11.92 -6.75
C ILE A 27 7.25 11.31 -5.37
N PHE A 28 8.28 11.03 -4.57
CA PHE A 28 8.05 10.47 -3.24
C PHE A 28 7.28 11.40 -2.31
N HIS A 29 7.50 12.72 -2.41
CA HIS A 29 6.68 13.68 -1.70
C HIS A 29 5.21 13.62 -2.15
N TYR A 30 4.97 13.52 -3.45
CA TYR A 30 3.63 13.36 -4.01
C TYR A 30 2.96 12.06 -3.55
N LEU A 31 3.66 10.94 -3.52
CA LEU A 31 3.10 9.64 -3.10
C LEU A 31 2.73 9.61 -1.61
N LYS A 32 3.43 10.37 -0.76
CA LYS A 32 3.23 10.38 0.70
C LYS A 32 2.13 11.32 1.20
N ASP A 33 1.61 12.20 0.35
CA ASP A 33 0.51 13.09 0.70
C ASP A 33 -0.84 12.34 0.58
N PHE A 34 -1.06 11.41 1.50
CA PHE A 34 -2.21 10.50 1.50
C PHE A 34 -3.54 11.22 1.73
N GLU A 35 -3.52 12.40 2.36
CA GLU A 35 -4.72 13.17 2.64
C GLU A 35 -5.40 13.59 1.34
N ALA A 36 -4.64 14.18 0.43
CA ALA A 36 -5.13 14.72 -0.84
C ALA A 36 -5.28 13.67 -1.96
N ARG A 37 -5.21 12.37 -1.65
CA ARG A 37 -5.29 11.26 -2.62
C ARG A 37 -6.61 10.52 -2.46
N GLU A 38 -7.24 10.27 -3.60
CA GLU A 38 -8.44 9.46 -3.70
C GLU A 38 -8.11 7.96 -3.63
N ILE A 39 -9.12 7.12 -3.36
CA ILE A 39 -8.91 5.67 -3.15
C ILE A 39 -8.27 4.99 -4.37
N ASP A 40 -8.66 5.36 -5.59
CA ASP A 40 -8.09 4.80 -6.82
C ASP A 40 -6.60 5.14 -6.96
N GLU A 41 -6.22 6.38 -6.66
CA GLU A 41 -4.81 6.80 -6.67
C GLU A 41 -4.00 6.01 -5.63
N LEU A 42 -4.55 5.82 -4.43
CA LEU A 42 -3.92 5.01 -3.39
C LEU A 42 -3.79 3.53 -3.80
N ALA A 43 -4.77 2.99 -4.53
CA ALA A 43 -4.69 1.63 -5.05
C ALA A 43 -3.51 1.49 -6.03
N HIS A 44 -3.28 2.46 -6.91
CA HIS A 44 -2.09 2.48 -7.76
C HIS A 44 -0.78 2.61 -6.97
N ILE A 45 -0.76 3.32 -5.83
CA ILE A 45 0.42 3.34 -4.96
C ILE A 45 0.75 1.93 -4.45
N LEU A 46 -0.27 1.15 -4.08
CA LEU A 46 -0.07 -0.22 -3.60
C LEU A 46 0.62 -1.10 -4.65
N THR A 47 0.34 -0.91 -5.94
CA THR A 47 0.94 -1.72 -7.01
C THR A 47 2.42 -1.41 -7.25
N LEU A 48 2.90 -0.21 -6.87
CA LEU A 48 4.29 0.21 -7.08
C LEU A 48 5.32 -0.68 -6.39
N TYR A 49 4.94 -1.40 -5.33
CA TYR A 49 5.82 -2.39 -4.70
C TYR A 49 6.24 -3.50 -5.68
N ASN A 50 5.41 -3.81 -6.68
CA ASN A 50 5.68 -4.86 -7.68
C ASN A 50 6.07 -4.27 -9.04
N ASN A 51 6.57 -3.02 -9.07
CA ASN A 51 7.00 -2.40 -10.30
C ASN A 51 8.06 -3.27 -11.03
N PRO A 52 8.06 -3.33 -12.38
CA PRO A 52 8.91 -4.24 -13.14
C PRO A 52 10.41 -4.00 -12.98
N SER A 53 10.82 -2.79 -12.62
CA SER A 53 12.24 -2.47 -12.41
C SER A 53 12.79 -3.10 -11.12
N GLY A 54 11.94 -3.33 -10.12
CA GLY A 54 12.35 -3.76 -8.78
C GLY A 54 13.09 -2.69 -7.97
N THR A 55 13.30 -1.50 -8.54
CA THR A 55 13.94 -0.35 -7.89
C THR A 55 12.95 0.32 -6.93
N TYR A 56 13.49 0.85 -5.84
CA TYR A 56 12.74 1.51 -4.76
C TYR A 56 11.68 0.66 -4.04
N THR A 57 11.76 -0.67 -4.14
CA THR A 57 10.85 -1.61 -3.47
C THR A 57 10.77 -1.38 -1.96
N VAL A 58 11.90 -1.03 -1.31
CA VAL A 58 11.95 -0.70 0.12
C VAL A 58 11.21 0.60 0.42
N GLU A 59 11.39 1.64 -0.39
CA GLU A 59 10.70 2.91 -0.26
C GLU A 59 9.19 2.76 -0.46
N PHE A 60 8.75 2.00 -1.47
CA PHE A 60 7.34 1.71 -1.69
C PHE A 60 6.75 0.88 -0.54
N ALA A 61 7.46 -0.13 -0.05
CA ALA A 61 7.05 -0.89 1.13
C ALA A 61 6.80 0.02 2.34
N ASN A 62 7.69 1.00 2.58
CA ASN A 62 7.52 1.98 3.64
C ASN A 62 6.33 2.91 3.40
N ILE A 63 6.14 3.43 2.18
CA ILE A 63 4.99 4.27 1.83
C ILE A 63 3.67 3.52 2.06
N ILE A 64 3.60 2.26 1.68
CA ILE A 64 2.41 1.42 1.86
C ILE A 64 2.12 1.19 3.34
N ALA A 65 3.14 0.88 4.15
CA ALA A 65 2.98 0.75 5.60
C ALA A 65 2.55 2.07 6.26
N ASP A 66 3.09 3.20 5.79
CA ASP A 66 2.73 4.52 6.28
C ASP A 66 1.28 4.90 5.89
N LEU A 67 0.81 4.51 4.70
CA LEU A 67 -0.58 4.66 4.31
C LEU A 67 -1.51 3.90 5.27
N TYR A 68 -1.18 2.66 5.62
CA TYR A 68 -1.96 1.88 6.59
C TYR A 68 -2.00 2.56 7.97
N ARG A 69 -0.84 3.01 8.47
CA ARG A 69 -0.73 3.70 9.76
C ARG A 69 -1.47 5.04 9.75
N TYR A 70 -1.47 5.75 8.63
CA TYR A 70 -2.19 7.00 8.45
C TYR A 70 -3.70 6.78 8.45
N SER A 71 -4.18 5.79 7.69
CA SER A 71 -5.60 5.47 7.61
C SER A 71 -5.85 4.02 7.21
N LYS A 72 -6.22 3.20 8.20
CA LYS A 72 -6.69 1.81 8.01
C LYS A 72 -7.86 1.76 7.01
N ILE A 73 -8.76 2.75 7.05
CA ILE A 73 -9.92 2.85 6.16
C ILE A 73 -9.48 3.02 4.70
N LYS A 74 -8.63 4.02 4.43
CA LYS A 74 -8.16 4.28 3.06
C LYS A 74 -7.37 3.08 2.51
N PHE A 75 -6.52 2.49 3.35
CA PHE A 75 -5.76 1.29 2.96
C PHE A 75 -6.67 0.13 2.58
N ILE A 76 -7.65 -0.24 3.42
CA ILE A 76 -8.53 -1.40 3.14
C ILE A 76 -9.36 -1.17 1.88
N LYS A 77 -9.88 0.05 1.67
CA LYS A 77 -10.63 0.39 0.46
C LYS A 77 -9.75 0.30 -0.80
N ALA A 78 -8.52 0.81 -0.74
CA ALA A 78 -7.56 0.72 -1.84
C ALA A 78 -7.17 -0.74 -2.12
N LEU A 79 -6.91 -1.53 -1.08
CA LEU A 79 -6.62 -2.96 -1.18
C LEU A 79 -7.75 -3.74 -1.86
N GLY A 80 -9.00 -3.35 -1.60
CA GLY A 80 -10.18 -3.95 -2.23
C GLY A 80 -10.24 -3.78 -3.75
N ILE A 81 -9.52 -2.79 -4.31
CA ILE A 81 -9.40 -2.56 -5.76
C ILE A 81 -8.31 -3.46 -6.36
N VAL A 82 -7.17 -3.60 -5.67
CA VAL A 82 -5.99 -4.34 -6.14
C VAL A 82 -5.84 -5.70 -5.45
N LYS A 83 -6.92 -6.49 -5.44
CA LYS A 83 -6.95 -7.76 -4.70
C LYS A 83 -5.85 -8.73 -5.09
N ASP A 84 -5.47 -8.76 -6.37
CA ASP A 84 -4.44 -9.67 -6.90
C ASP A 84 -3.04 -9.37 -6.32
N GLU A 85 -2.80 -8.14 -5.84
CA GLU A 85 -1.53 -7.73 -5.23
C GLU A 85 -1.44 -8.06 -3.74
N SER A 86 -2.56 -8.50 -3.12
CA SER A 86 -2.67 -8.64 -1.66
C SER A 86 -1.57 -9.51 -1.05
N ILE A 87 -1.13 -10.57 -1.75
CA ILE A 87 -0.08 -11.46 -1.22
C ILE A 87 1.27 -10.74 -1.11
N ASN A 88 1.63 -9.92 -2.09
CA ASN A 88 2.88 -9.16 -2.09
C ASN A 88 2.87 -8.12 -0.97
N LEU A 89 1.72 -7.48 -0.75
CA LEU A 89 1.53 -6.52 0.34
C LEU A 89 1.58 -7.20 1.71
N VAL A 90 1.08 -8.42 1.85
CA VAL A 90 1.21 -9.16 3.11
C VAL A 90 2.69 -9.36 3.50
N TYR A 91 3.57 -9.63 2.52
CA TYR A 91 5.02 -9.71 2.79
C TYR A 91 5.61 -8.38 3.26
N VAL A 92 5.16 -7.25 2.72
CA VAL A 92 5.55 -5.92 3.21
C VAL A 92 5.24 -5.80 4.70
N PHE A 93 4.02 -6.15 5.09
CA PHE A 93 3.57 -6.02 6.49
C PHE A 93 4.32 -6.96 7.42
N ARG A 94 4.62 -8.18 6.99
CA ARG A 94 5.43 -9.14 7.76
C ARG A 94 6.85 -8.61 7.96
N ASN A 95 7.50 -8.21 6.87
CA ASN A 95 8.91 -7.80 6.88
C ASN A 95 9.12 -6.53 7.71
N LEU A 96 8.18 -5.59 7.63
CA LEU A 96 8.20 -4.35 8.41
C LEU A 96 7.59 -4.49 9.80
N LYS A 97 7.10 -5.68 10.17
CA LYS A 97 6.43 -5.96 11.45
C LYS A 97 5.39 -4.90 11.80
N VAL A 98 4.50 -4.62 10.84
CA VAL A 98 3.52 -3.54 10.97
C VAL A 98 2.54 -3.81 12.12
N PHE A 99 2.19 -5.08 12.35
CA PHE A 99 1.29 -5.48 13.41
C PHE A 99 2.05 -5.94 14.66
N THR A 100 1.61 -5.45 15.82
CA THR A 100 2.07 -5.98 17.12
C THR A 100 1.21 -7.17 17.55
N ASP A 101 -0.10 -7.07 17.35
CA ASP A 101 -1.08 -8.14 17.52
C ASP A 101 -2.07 -8.07 16.35
N GLU A 102 -1.96 -8.99 15.41
CA GLU A 102 -2.79 -8.99 14.20
C GLU A 102 -4.27 -9.34 14.47
N ASP A 103 -4.56 -10.03 15.58
CA ASP A 103 -5.93 -10.37 15.98
C ASP A 103 -6.66 -9.13 16.54
N GLU A 104 -5.97 -8.35 17.36
CA GLU A 104 -6.46 -7.07 17.86
C GLU A 104 -6.68 -6.08 16.70
N GLU A 105 -5.74 -5.99 15.76
CA GLU A 105 -5.88 -5.08 14.62
C GLU A 105 -7.03 -5.44 13.70
N LEU A 106 -7.25 -6.74 13.42
CA LEU A 106 -8.40 -7.16 12.65
C LEU A 106 -9.70 -6.81 13.40
N LYS A 107 -9.75 -7.05 14.71
CA LYS A 107 -10.94 -6.73 15.52
C LYS A 107 -11.26 -5.24 15.48
N GLU A 108 -10.26 -4.37 15.58
CA GLU A 108 -10.43 -2.92 15.45
C GLU A 108 -11.04 -2.57 14.08
N ILE A 109 -10.46 -3.08 12.99
CA ILE A 109 -10.93 -2.82 11.62
C ILE A 109 -12.38 -3.28 11.42
N LEU A 110 -12.74 -4.46 11.94
CA LEU A 110 -14.11 -4.97 11.85
C LEU A 110 -15.13 -4.12 12.63
N GLY A 111 -14.67 -3.34 13.62
CA GLY A 111 -15.47 -2.39 14.39
C GLY A 111 -15.73 -1.06 13.70
N ILE A 112 -15.00 -0.72 12.63
CA ILE A 112 -15.16 0.55 11.91
C ILE A 112 -16.50 0.58 11.17
N GLU A 113 -17.29 1.64 11.35
CA GLU A 113 -18.64 1.77 10.77
C GLU A 113 -18.60 2.22 9.30
N GLU A 114 -17.58 3.00 8.92
CA GLU A 114 -17.36 3.55 7.58
C GLU A 114 -16.89 2.50 6.55
N LEU A 115 -16.57 1.30 7.02
CA LEU A 115 -16.23 0.14 6.19
C LEU A 115 -17.48 -0.67 5.89
N SER A 116 -17.71 -0.93 4.61
CA SER A 116 -18.77 -1.81 4.14
C SER A 116 -18.49 -3.27 4.55
N GLN A 117 -19.49 -4.15 4.41
CA GLN A 117 -19.26 -5.58 4.62
C GLN A 117 -18.20 -6.14 3.65
N GLY A 118 -18.18 -5.67 2.39
CA GLY A 118 -17.16 -6.07 1.42
C GLY A 118 -15.75 -5.63 1.83
N ASP A 119 -15.60 -4.43 2.39
CA ASP A 119 -14.31 -3.96 2.92
C ASP A 119 -13.84 -4.83 4.11
N LYS A 120 -14.78 -5.24 4.96
CA LYS A 120 -14.50 -6.12 6.11
C LYS A 120 -14.11 -7.53 5.67
N GLU A 121 -14.67 -8.02 4.56
CA GLU A 121 -14.24 -9.28 3.94
C GLU A 121 -12.82 -9.18 3.40
N VAL A 122 -12.50 -8.10 2.68
CA VAL A 122 -11.13 -7.82 2.20
C VAL A 122 -10.13 -7.79 3.36
N ALA A 123 -10.48 -7.14 4.47
CA ALA A 123 -9.64 -7.12 5.66
C ALA A 123 -9.42 -8.54 6.23
N LYS A 124 -10.48 -9.35 6.36
CA LYS A 124 -10.35 -10.73 6.84
C LYS A 124 -9.42 -11.55 5.96
N ASP A 125 -9.57 -11.45 4.64
CA ASP A 125 -8.73 -12.19 3.69
C ASP A 125 -7.26 -11.78 3.83
N PHE A 126 -6.98 -10.48 3.91
CA PHE A 126 -5.63 -9.95 4.12
C PHE A 126 -4.98 -10.47 5.40
N PHE A 127 -5.69 -10.37 6.53
CA PHE A 127 -5.19 -10.84 7.82
C PHE A 127 -5.04 -12.35 7.89
N GLN A 128 -5.92 -13.11 7.22
CA GLN A 128 -5.78 -14.55 7.11
C GLN A 128 -4.53 -14.94 6.31
N MET A 129 -4.26 -14.26 5.20
CA MET A 129 -3.02 -14.44 4.44
C MET A 129 -1.79 -14.10 5.28
N TYR A 130 -1.83 -13.00 6.03
CA TYR A 130 -0.75 -12.60 6.95
C TYR A 130 -0.44 -13.68 7.97
N LYS A 131 -1.47 -14.21 8.65
CA LYS A 131 -1.30 -15.30 9.62
C LYS A 131 -0.71 -16.54 9.00
N ASN A 132 -1.18 -16.94 7.82
CA ASN A 132 -0.66 -18.11 7.12
C ASN A 132 0.85 -17.96 6.82
N ILE A 133 1.27 -16.77 6.39
CA ILE A 133 2.67 -16.49 6.05
C ILE A 133 3.54 -16.32 7.32
N CYS A 134 2.99 -15.88 8.45
CA CYS A 134 3.73 -15.76 9.71
C CYS A 134 3.81 -17.07 10.50
N ALA A 135 2.86 -17.99 10.31
CA ALA A 135 2.90 -19.33 10.90
C ALA A 135 3.88 -20.29 10.22
N SER A 136 4.48 -19.88 9.09
CA SER A 136 5.48 -20.63 8.31
C SER A 136 6.90 -20.09 8.48
#